data_AF-A0A974S7R2-F1
#
_entry.id   AF-A0A974S7R2-F1
#
_cell.length_a   1.000
_cell.length_b   1.000
_cell.length_c   1.000
_cell.angle_alpha   90.00
_cell.angle_beta   90.00
_cell.angle_gamma   90.00
#
_symmetry.space_group_name_H-M   'P 1'
#
loop_
_entity.id
_entity.type
_entity.pdbx_description
1 polymer ?
#
loop_
_entity_poly.entity_id
_entity_poly.type
_entity_poly.pdbx_seq_one_letter_code
_entity_poly.pdbx_strand_id
1 'polypeptide(L)'
;MALTITPAFQSDAPIVPILMGAFGAQALIAGLFAAFSKFTKATFLAYGIGLLPFFGFDYWFYAVVPMLTPLGLADAVGNAIMLALCVMGWRKAERA
;
A
#
# COMPACT_ATOMS: atom_id res chain seq x y z
N MET A 1 9.62 6.34 -11.75
CA MET A 1 10.44 6.67 -10.57
C MET A 1 10.58 8.17 -10.36
N ALA A 2 10.92 8.95 -11.40
CA ALA A 2 11.26 10.38 -11.25
C ALA A 2 10.23 11.25 -10.49
N LEU A 3 8.94 10.91 -10.56
CA LEU A 3 7.88 11.67 -9.89
C LEU A 3 7.69 11.28 -8.41
N THR A 4 8.01 10.05 -8.02
CA THR A 4 7.71 9.50 -6.68
C THR A 4 8.96 9.32 -5.81
N ILE A 5 10.16 9.27 -6.43
CA ILE A 5 11.45 9.11 -5.75
C ILE A 5 12.30 10.36 -5.94
N THR A 6 12.90 10.88 -4.88
CA THR A 6 13.78 12.05 -4.93
C THR A 6 15.04 11.77 -5.76
N PRO A 7 15.61 12.78 -6.45
CA PRO A 7 16.74 12.57 -7.38
C PRO A 7 17.93 11.82 -6.78
N ALA A 8 18.23 12.04 -5.50
CA ALA A 8 19.36 11.41 -4.80
C ALA A 8 19.25 9.89 -4.66
N PHE A 9 18.05 9.32 -4.78
CA PHE A 9 17.78 7.88 -4.61
C PHE A 9 17.33 7.21 -5.92
N GLN A 10 17.34 7.93 -7.03
CA GLN A 10 17.07 7.34 -8.35
C GLN A 10 18.29 6.52 -8.80
N SER A 11 18.03 5.42 -9.49
CA SER A 11 19.09 4.51 -9.96
C SER A 11 18.71 3.91 -11.31
N ASP A 12 19.69 3.88 -12.21
CA ASP A 12 19.59 3.25 -13.53
C ASP A 12 20.07 1.78 -13.51
N ALA A 13 20.31 1.22 -12.32
CA ALA A 13 20.73 -0.17 -12.21
C ALA A 13 19.68 -1.10 -12.86
N PRO A 14 20.07 -2.07 -13.72
CA PRO A 14 19.13 -2.91 -14.48
C PRO A 14 18.15 -3.72 -13.64
N ILE A 15 18.47 -3.93 -12.36
CA ILE A 15 17.60 -4.64 -11.40
C ILE A 15 16.41 -3.78 -10.94
N VAL A 16 16.50 -2.45 -11.00
CA VAL A 16 15.50 -1.54 -10.45
C VAL A 16 14.13 -1.66 -11.15
N PRO A 17 14.03 -1.68 -12.49
CA PRO A 17 12.75 -1.90 -13.16
C PRO A 17 12.10 -3.24 -12.80
N ILE A 18 12.90 -4.29 -12.58
CA ILE A 18 12.40 -5.62 -12.20
C ILE A 18 11.78 -5.57 -10.80
N LEU A 19 12.48 -4.98 -9.83
CA LEU A 19 12.00 -4.85 -8.45
C LEU A 19 10.74 -3.98 -8.38
N MET A 20 10.74 -2.84 -9.06
CA MET A 20 9.57 -1.95 -9.12
C MET A 20 8.38 -2.60 -9.83
N GLY A 21 8.63 -3.33 -10.92
CA GLY A 21 7.60 -4.08 -11.64
C GLY A 21 6.99 -5.18 -10.79
N ALA A 22 7.82 -5.96 -10.07
CA ALA A 22 7.34 -7.00 -9.17
C ALA A 22 6.49 -6.44 -8.02
N PHE A 23 6.95 -5.36 -7.38
CA PHE A 23 6.21 -4.69 -6.32
C PHE A 23 4.85 -4.16 -6.82
N GLY A 24 4.83 -3.48 -7.97
CA GLY A 24 3.60 -3.00 -8.58
C GLY A 24 2.64 -4.13 -8.99
N ALA A 25 3.16 -5.23 -9.52
CA ALA A 25 2.35 -6.40 -9.87
C ALA A 25 1.71 -7.05 -8.63
N GLN A 26 2.43 -7.13 -7.50
CA GLN A 26 1.88 -7.61 -6.23
C GLN A 26 0.73 -6.73 -5.74
N ALA A 27 0.87 -5.40 -5.82
CA ALA A 27 -0.18 -4.46 -5.46
C ALA A 27 -1.44 -4.63 -6.34
N LEU A 28 -1.27 -4.80 -7.65
CA LEU A 28 -2.39 -5.07 -8.57
C LEU A 28 -3.10 -6.38 -8.22
N ILE A 29 -2.34 -7.46 -7.97
CA ILE A 29 -2.91 -8.74 -7.56
C ILE A 29 -3.72 -8.58 -6.27
N ALA A 30 -3.16 -7.93 -5.25
CA ALA A 30 -3.84 -7.69 -3.97
C ALA A 30 -5.14 -6.88 -4.15
N GLY A 31 -5.11 -5.83 -4.98
CA GLY A 31 -6.28 -5.01 -5.29
C GLY A 31 -7.38 -5.78 -6.03
N LEU A 32 -7.00 -6.60 -7.03
CA LEU A 32 -7.93 -7.47 -7.74
C LEU A 32 -8.57 -8.51 -6.81
N PHE A 33 -7.76 -9.15 -5.95
CA PHE A 33 -8.29 -10.06 -4.93
C PHE A 33 -9.28 -9.36 -4.01
N ALA A 34 -8.97 -8.15 -3.54
CA ALA A 34 -9.87 -7.38 -2.69
C ALA A 34 -11.17 -6.99 -3.40
N ALA A 35 -11.10 -6.61 -4.69
CA ALA A 35 -12.25 -6.17 -5.47
C ALA A 35 -13.24 -7.30 -5.81
N PHE A 36 -12.75 -8.52 -6.02
CA PHE A 36 -13.57 -9.64 -6.52
C PHE A 36 -13.84 -10.75 -5.49
N SER A 37 -13.22 -10.71 -4.31
CA SER A 37 -13.44 -11.72 -3.27
C SER A 37 -14.56 -11.34 -2.30
N LYS A 38 -15.22 -12.35 -1.72
CA LYS A 38 -16.14 -12.16 -0.59
C LYS A 38 -15.36 -12.15 0.72
N PHE A 39 -15.34 -11.02 1.40
CA PHE A 39 -14.63 -10.88 2.67
C PHE A 39 -15.50 -11.32 3.84
N THR A 40 -14.94 -12.13 4.73
CA THR A 40 -15.53 -12.40 6.06
C THR A 40 -15.08 -11.33 7.06
N LYS A 41 -15.69 -11.31 8.26
CA LYS A 41 -15.23 -10.44 9.36
C LYS A 41 -13.75 -10.67 9.69
N ALA A 42 -13.30 -11.92 9.74
CA ALA A 42 -11.88 -12.25 9.96
C ALA A 42 -10.99 -11.74 8.81
N THR A 43 -11.45 -11.84 7.56
CA THR A 43 -10.73 -11.34 6.38
C THR A 43 -10.53 -9.82 6.44
N PHE A 44 -11.57 -9.05 6.76
CA PHE A 44 -11.44 -7.59 6.92
C PHE A 44 -10.45 -7.21 8.03
N LEU A 45 -10.48 -7.92 9.16
CA LEU A 45 -9.56 -7.66 10.27
C LEU A 45 -8.11 -7.97 9.88
N ALA A 46 -7.87 -9.15 9.29
CA ALA A 46 -6.53 -9.57 8.88
C ALA A 46 -5.95 -8.64 7.81
N TYR A 47 -6.75 -8.30 6.79
CA TYR A 47 -6.33 -7.36 5.74
C TYR A 47 -6.02 -5.98 6.33
N GLY A 48 -6.90 -5.46 7.19
CA GLY A 48 -6.70 -4.17 7.86
C GLY A 48 -5.43 -4.11 8.70
N ILE A 49 -5.13 -5.15 9.50
CA ILE A 49 -3.87 -5.24 10.26
C ILE A 49 -2.67 -5.31 9.31
N GLY A 50 -2.79 -6.06 8.21
CA GLY A 50 -1.73 -6.19 7.20
C GLY A 50 -1.35 -4.87 6.52
N LEU A 51 -2.25 -3.88 6.50
CA LEU A 51 -1.96 -2.54 5.96
C LEU A 51 -1.12 -1.68 6.91
N LEU A 52 -1.15 -1.94 8.23
CA LEU A 52 -0.54 -1.06 9.23
C LEU A 52 0.98 -0.84 9.02
N PRO A 53 1.79 -1.85 8.66
CA PRO A 53 3.21 -1.65 8.39
C PRO A 53 3.50 -0.67 7.24
N PHE A 54 2.61 -0.55 6.26
CA PHE A 54 2.83 0.35 5.11
C PHE A 54 2.79 1.83 5.49
N PHE A 55 1.95 2.21 6.45
CA PHE A 55 2.00 3.58 6.99
C PHE A 55 3.36 3.88 7.65
N GLY A 56 3.96 2.90 8.32
CA GLY A 56 5.31 3.00 8.87
C GLY A 56 6.37 3.11 7.78
N PHE A 57 6.22 2.33 6.69
CA PHE A 57 7.07 2.40 5.50
C PHE A 57 7.03 3.80 4.86
N ASP A 58 5.83 4.32 4.60
CA ASP A 58 5.61 5.64 4.00
C ASP A 58 6.21 6.74 4.87
N TYR A 59 5.95 6.70 6.19
CA TYR A 59 6.51 7.66 7.12
C TYR A 59 8.05 7.60 7.14
N TRP A 60 8.61 6.40 7.20
CA TRP A 60 10.07 6.22 7.24
C TRP A 60 10.73 6.76 5.98
N PHE A 61 10.24 6.40 4.80
CA PHE A 61 10.82 6.80 3.51
C PHE A 61 10.40 8.20 3.03
N TYR A 62 9.57 8.91 3.78
CA TYR A 62 9.29 10.32 3.55
C TYR A 62 9.99 11.23 4.57
N ALA A 63 9.85 10.94 5.87
CA ALA A 63 10.28 11.84 6.95
C ALA A 63 11.66 11.49 7.53
N VAL A 64 12.07 10.22 7.54
CA VAL A 64 13.34 9.78 8.15
C VAL A 64 14.43 9.64 7.09
N VAL A 65 14.15 8.90 6.02
CA VAL A 65 14.99 8.77 4.84
C VAL A 65 14.23 9.46 3.71
N PRO A 66 14.57 10.69 3.29
CA PRO A 66 13.76 11.50 2.37
C PRO A 66 13.86 10.99 0.91
N MET A 67 13.43 9.76 0.71
CA MET A 67 13.47 9.02 -0.54
C MET A 67 12.20 9.27 -1.36
N LEU A 68 11.04 9.35 -0.71
CA LEU A 68 9.76 9.61 -1.35
C LEU A 68 9.54 11.11 -1.53
N THR A 69 9.00 11.48 -2.69
CA THR A 69 8.42 12.81 -2.89
C THR A 69 7.03 12.86 -2.24
N PRO A 70 6.37 14.03 -2.13
CA PRO A 70 4.98 14.11 -1.70
C PRO A 70 4.02 13.27 -2.55
N LEU A 71 4.32 13.07 -3.84
CA LEU A 71 3.52 12.17 -4.69
C LEU A 71 3.75 10.70 -4.33
N GLY A 72 4.94 10.35 -3.83
CA GLY A 72 5.23 9.02 -3.28
C GLY A 72 4.30 8.64 -2.12
N LEU A 73 3.78 9.61 -1.37
CA LEU A 73 2.79 9.39 -0.31
C LEU A 73 1.38 9.03 -0.83
N ALA A 74 1.18 8.93 -2.15
CA ALA A 74 -0.05 8.38 -2.70
C ALA A 74 -0.31 6.94 -2.20
N ASP A 75 0.74 6.18 -1.87
CA ASP A 75 0.62 4.87 -1.21
C ASP A 75 -0.12 4.98 0.13
N ALA A 76 0.33 5.88 1.01
CA ALA A 76 -0.30 6.15 2.31
C ALA A 76 -1.79 6.50 2.17
N VAL A 77 -2.15 7.28 1.15
CA VAL A 77 -3.54 7.64 0.85
C VAL A 77 -4.35 6.41 0.44
N GLY A 78 -3.80 5.57 -0.44
CA GLY A 78 -4.41 4.30 -0.83
C GLY A 78 -4.62 3.37 0.36
N ASN A 79 -3.60 3.22 1.20
CA ASN A 79 -3.64 2.43 2.44
C ASN A 79 -4.70 2.95 3.41
N ALA A 80 -4.82 4.27 3.58
CA ALA A 80 -5.85 4.89 4.43
C ALA A 80 -7.27 4.57 3.94
N ILE A 81 -7.52 4.66 2.63
CA ILE A 81 -8.81 4.31 2.03
C ILE A 81 -9.12 2.82 2.25
N MET A 82 -8.16 1.94 1.95
CA MET A 82 -8.33 0.50 2.14
C MET A 82 -8.57 0.13 3.61
N LEU A 83 -7.87 0.77 4.55
CA LEU A 83 -8.05 0.55 5.98
C LEU A 83 -9.44 1.03 6.43
N ALA A 84 -9.90 2.18 5.97
CA ALA A 84 -11.24 2.69 6.26
C ALA A 84 -12.32 1.72 5.77
N LEU A 85 -12.17 1.20 4.54
CA LEU A 85 -13.06 0.19 3.98
C LEU A 85 -13.04 -1.11 4.80
N CYS A 86 -11.87 -1.54 5.27
CA CYS A 86 -11.75 -2.72 6.14
C CYS A 86 -12.49 -2.53 7.47
N VAL A 87 -12.32 -1.38 8.12
CA VAL A 87 -13.04 -1.05 9.37
C VAL A 87 -14.55 -1.02 9.14
N MET A 88 -15.01 -0.40 8.05
CA MET A 88 -16.42 -0.35 7.69
C MET A 88 -16.98 -1.75 7.40
N GLY A 89 -16.27 -2.57 6.63
CA GLY A 89 -16.65 -3.95 6.31
C GLY A 89 -16.71 -4.83 7.54
N TRP A 90 -15.70 -4.76 8.41
CA TRP A 90 -15.62 -5.50 9.67
C TRP A 90 -16.82 -5.21 10.59
N ARG A 91 -17.18 -3.94 10.75
CA ARG A 91 -18.35 -3.51 11.57
C ARG A 91 -19.69 -3.95 10.97
N LYS A 92 -19.81 -3.97 9.65
CA LYS A 92 -21.05 -4.41 8.97
C LYS A 92 -21.20 -5.94 9.02
N ALA A 93 -20.10 -6.68 8.88
CA ALA A 93 -20.08 -8.14 8.96
C ALA A 93 -20.42 -8.69 10.36
N GLU A 94 -20.43 -7.84 11.40
CA GLU A 94 -20.90 -8.19 12.74
C GLU A 94 -22.43 -8.14 12.88
N ARG A 95 -23.11 -7.45 11.97
CA ARG A 95 -24.57 -7.22 12.02
C ARG A 95 -25.36 -8.11 11.07
N ALA A 96 -24.67 -8.95 10.29
CA ALA A 96 -25.25 -9.91 9.35
C ALA A 96 -25.13 -11.32 9.93
#